data_AF-A0A1Q7ZPK7-F1
#
_entry.id   AF-A0A1Q7ZPK7-F1
#
_cell.length_a   1.000
_cell.length_b   1.000
_cell.length_c   1.000
_cell.angle_alpha   90.00
_cell.angle_beta   90.00
_cell.angle_gamma   90.00
#
_symmetry.space_group_name_H-M   'P 1'
#
loop_
_entity.id
_entity.type
_entity.pdbx_description
1 polymer ?
#
loop_
_entity_poly.entity_id
_entity_poly.type
_entity_poly.pdbx_seq_one_letter_code
_entity_poly.pdbx_strand_id
1 'polypeptide(L)'
;MQVNAGRLGGSGIIAGDVTVGDGSGRGAILSPGENADTRGTLIIESKLTFKSDGTYKFELNSDTRNADGVIAHGVTIHSGAQFTFTDVAHGTLPIGAVFTVISNISANPIAGTFSNLPDGSTFTSSGNTYQVSYEGGDGNDLTLTVVS
;
A
#
# COMPACT_ATOMS: atom_id res chain seq x y z
N MET A 1 5.70 1.51 -17.05
CA MET A 1 4.42 0.78 -17.06
C MET A 1 3.32 1.73 -16.61
N GLN A 2 2.16 1.72 -17.26
CA GLN A 2 1.00 2.49 -16.83
C GLN A 2 -0.22 1.58 -16.75
N VAL A 3 -0.95 1.67 -15.64
CA VAL A 3 -2.23 0.98 -15.42
C VAL A 3 -3.32 2.02 -15.56
N ASN A 4 -4.00 2.02 -16.71
CA ASN A 4 -5.08 2.98 -17.00
C ASN A 4 -6.43 2.48 -16.47
N ALA A 5 -6.65 1.17 -16.56
CA ALA A 5 -7.79 0.47 -15.98
C ALA A 5 -7.40 -0.98 -15.66
N GLY A 6 -8.09 -1.61 -14.72
CA GLY A 6 -7.83 -2.98 -14.29
C GLY A 6 -6.80 -3.10 -13.17
N ARG A 7 -6.34 -4.32 -12.91
CA ARG A 7 -5.48 -4.65 -11.76
C ARG A 7 -4.08 -5.03 -12.21
N LEU A 8 -3.07 -4.30 -11.71
CA LEU A 8 -1.70 -4.77 -11.66
C LEU A 8 -1.51 -5.52 -10.34
N GLY A 9 -1.22 -6.81 -10.42
CA GLY A 9 -0.85 -7.60 -9.24
C GLY A 9 0.33 -8.52 -9.52
N GLY A 10 0.55 -9.45 -8.61
CA GLY A 10 1.69 -10.36 -8.62
C GLY A 10 2.81 -9.91 -7.67
N SER A 11 3.87 -10.70 -7.68
CA SER A 11 5.15 -10.39 -7.05
C SER A 11 6.25 -10.35 -8.12
N GLY A 12 7.40 -9.74 -7.83
CA GLY A 12 8.52 -9.66 -8.77
C GLY A 12 9.09 -8.26 -8.91
N ILE A 13 9.88 -8.03 -9.95
CA ILE A 13 10.65 -6.81 -10.17
C ILE A 13 10.15 -6.09 -11.42
N ILE A 14 9.87 -4.79 -11.30
CA ILE A 14 9.62 -3.87 -12.40
C ILE A 14 10.72 -2.82 -12.39
N ALA A 15 11.58 -2.83 -13.41
CA ALA A 15 12.73 -1.93 -13.49
C ALA A 15 12.36 -0.46 -13.78
N GLY A 16 11.20 -0.22 -14.41
CA GLY A 16 10.78 1.11 -14.85
C GLY A 16 9.69 1.74 -13.97
N ASP A 17 9.37 2.99 -14.26
CA ASP A 17 8.30 3.72 -13.57
C ASP A 17 6.97 2.96 -13.63
N VAL A 18 6.20 3.02 -12.55
CA VAL A 18 4.84 2.52 -12.47
C VAL A 18 3.90 3.67 -12.16
N THR A 19 2.93 3.90 -13.04
CA THR A 19 1.83 4.83 -12.79
C THR A 19 0.51 4.07 -12.71
N VAL A 20 -0.23 4.29 -11.62
CA VAL A 20 -1.55 3.68 -11.36
C VAL A 20 -2.61 4.77 -11.50
N GLY A 21 -3.51 4.59 -12.46
CA GLY A 21 -4.49 5.59 -12.86
C GLY A 21 -3.97 6.47 -13.99
N ASP A 22 -4.88 7.15 -14.68
CA ASP A 22 -4.57 8.04 -15.80
C ASP A 22 -5.20 9.44 -15.65
N GLY A 23 -6.00 9.65 -14.61
CA GLY A 23 -6.70 10.90 -14.36
C GLY A 23 -7.99 11.07 -15.17
N SER A 24 -8.55 9.99 -15.75
CA SER A 24 -9.75 10.03 -16.58
C SER A 24 -10.83 8.99 -16.25
N GLY A 25 -10.74 8.26 -15.15
CA GLY A 25 -11.84 7.42 -14.65
C GLY A 25 -11.42 6.37 -13.62
N ARG A 26 -12.35 5.94 -12.75
CA ARG A 26 -12.05 4.94 -11.71
C ARG A 26 -11.78 3.57 -12.34
N GLY A 27 -10.72 2.89 -11.89
CA GLY A 27 -10.54 1.46 -12.21
C GLY A 27 -9.12 0.93 -12.18
N ALA A 28 -8.10 1.78 -12.07
CA ALA A 28 -6.71 1.33 -11.97
C ALA A 28 -6.35 0.93 -10.54
N ILE A 29 -5.93 -0.32 -10.35
CA ILE A 29 -5.64 -0.90 -9.05
C ILE A 29 -4.22 -1.47 -9.07
N LEU A 30 -3.40 -1.09 -8.10
CA LEU A 30 -2.22 -1.86 -7.71
C LEU A 30 -2.60 -2.78 -6.54
N SER A 31 -2.34 -4.07 -6.67
CA SER A 31 -2.66 -5.10 -5.68
C SER A 31 -1.55 -6.16 -5.73
N PRO A 32 -0.39 -5.89 -5.10
CA PRO A 32 0.72 -6.85 -5.01
C PRO A 32 0.25 -8.17 -4.39
N GLY A 33 1.03 -9.23 -4.60
CA GLY A 33 0.61 -10.58 -4.26
C GLY A 33 -0.01 -11.31 -5.45
N GLU A 34 0.18 -12.62 -5.51
CA GLU A 34 -0.29 -13.43 -6.65
C GLU A 34 -1.79 -13.70 -6.57
N ASN A 35 -2.30 -14.09 -5.39
CA ASN A 35 -3.69 -14.38 -5.08
C ASN A 35 -3.97 -14.12 -3.59
N ALA A 36 -5.23 -14.20 -3.16
CA ALA A 36 -5.65 -14.00 -1.77
C ALA A 36 -4.89 -14.85 -0.72
N ASP A 37 -4.24 -15.94 -1.16
CA ASP A 37 -3.50 -16.89 -0.31
C ASP A 37 -1.97 -16.73 -0.37
N THR A 38 -1.42 -16.13 -1.43
CA THR A 38 0.02 -15.88 -1.59
C THR A 38 0.29 -14.39 -1.59
N ARG A 39 0.50 -13.87 -0.38
CA ARG A 39 0.96 -12.49 -0.21
C ARG A 39 2.38 -12.32 -0.70
N GLY A 40 2.65 -11.16 -1.27
CA GLY A 40 3.93 -10.91 -1.92
C GLY A 40 4.29 -9.44 -1.99
N THR A 41 5.59 -9.20 -2.10
CA THR A 41 6.14 -7.87 -2.33
C THR A 41 6.37 -7.66 -3.82
N LEU A 42 5.81 -6.59 -4.37
CA LEU A 42 6.18 -6.09 -5.69
C LEU A 42 7.33 -5.09 -5.51
N ILE A 43 8.42 -5.29 -6.24
CA ILE A 43 9.59 -4.42 -6.24
C ILE A 43 9.52 -3.55 -7.50
N ILE A 44 9.53 -2.24 -7.32
CA ILE A 44 9.57 -1.25 -8.39
C ILE A 44 10.91 -0.52 -8.23
N GLU A 45 11.87 -0.79 -9.12
CA GLU A 45 13.23 -0.22 -9.00
C GLU A 45 13.30 1.27 -9.40
N SER A 46 12.14 1.87 -9.69
CA SER A 46 11.97 3.27 -10.08
C SER A 46 10.77 3.90 -9.35
N LYS A 47 10.22 4.99 -9.91
CA LYS A 47 9.14 5.75 -9.30
C LYS A 47 7.80 5.02 -9.36
N LEU A 48 7.09 4.99 -8.23
CA LEU A 48 5.67 4.64 -8.16
C LEU A 48 4.81 5.91 -8.05
N THR A 49 3.82 6.05 -8.93
CA THR A 49 2.87 7.18 -8.93
C THR A 49 1.44 6.70 -8.89
N PHE A 50 0.66 7.13 -7.91
CA PHE A 50 -0.80 7.00 -7.91
C PHE A 50 -1.43 8.30 -8.41
N LYS A 51 -2.20 8.22 -9.49
CA LYS A 51 -3.04 9.33 -9.99
C LYS A 51 -4.34 9.40 -9.20
N SER A 52 -5.13 10.45 -9.42
CA SER A 52 -6.36 10.75 -8.66
C SER A 52 -7.45 9.68 -8.73
N ASP A 53 -7.36 8.76 -9.69
CA ASP A 53 -8.26 7.63 -9.90
C ASP A 53 -7.58 6.27 -9.65
N GLY A 54 -6.32 6.28 -9.24
CA GLY A 54 -5.57 5.10 -8.84
C GLY A 54 -5.97 4.61 -7.45
N THR A 55 -5.97 3.30 -7.27
CA THR A 55 -6.21 2.65 -5.98
C THR A 55 -5.04 1.74 -5.62
N TYR A 56 -4.57 1.83 -4.38
CA TYR A 56 -3.73 0.80 -3.80
C TYR A 56 -4.58 -0.16 -2.96
N LYS A 57 -4.58 -1.44 -3.32
CA LYS A 57 -5.19 -2.51 -2.52
C LYS A 57 -4.08 -3.26 -1.77
N PHE A 58 -4.18 -3.26 -0.45
CA PHE A 58 -3.29 -3.97 0.46
C PHE A 58 -4.05 -5.12 1.13
N GLU A 59 -3.49 -6.33 1.13
CA GLU A 59 -4.10 -7.50 1.74
C GLU A 59 -3.25 -8.05 2.90
N LEU A 60 -3.92 -8.39 4.01
CA LEU A 60 -3.33 -8.92 5.24
C LEU A 60 -4.03 -10.22 5.62
N ASN A 61 -3.30 -11.18 6.18
CA ASN A 61 -3.88 -12.34 6.86
C ASN A 61 -3.46 -12.23 8.31
N SER A 62 -4.38 -11.79 9.16
CA SER A 62 -4.11 -11.55 10.58
C SER A 62 -3.74 -12.80 11.37
N ASP A 63 -4.22 -13.99 10.97
CA ASP A 63 -3.87 -15.26 11.64
C ASP A 63 -2.37 -15.60 11.49
N THR A 64 -1.80 -15.31 10.32
CA THR A 64 -0.39 -15.63 9.98
C THR A 64 0.53 -14.41 10.02
N ARG A 65 -0.05 -13.20 10.15
CA ARG A 65 0.64 -11.90 10.05
C ARG A 65 1.35 -11.69 8.71
N ASN A 66 0.97 -12.43 7.69
CA ASN A 66 1.50 -12.28 6.34
C ASN A 66 0.74 -11.14 5.65
N ALA A 67 1.44 -10.29 4.90
CA ALA A 67 0.83 -9.15 4.21
C ALA A 67 1.51 -8.88 2.87
N ASP A 68 0.76 -8.25 1.96
CA ASP A 68 1.33 -7.71 0.73
C ASP A 68 2.23 -6.51 1.02
N GLY A 69 3.02 -6.11 0.02
CA GLY A 69 3.78 -4.87 0.13
C GLY A 69 4.28 -4.37 -1.22
N VAL A 70 4.73 -3.12 -1.24
CA VAL A 70 5.47 -2.56 -2.37
C VAL A 70 6.78 -1.98 -1.87
N ILE A 71 7.85 -2.24 -2.61
CA ILE A 71 9.11 -1.50 -2.49
C ILE A 71 9.22 -0.60 -3.72
N ALA A 72 9.53 0.69 -3.53
CA ALA A 72 9.68 1.65 -4.63
C ALA A 72 10.82 2.65 -4.39
N HIS A 73 11.54 3.03 -5.45
CA HIS A 73 12.52 4.12 -5.41
C HIS A 73 11.85 5.49 -5.63
N GLY A 74 10.97 5.87 -4.71
CA GLY A 74 10.24 7.13 -4.73
C GLY A 74 8.76 6.93 -5.02
N VAL A 75 7.94 7.64 -4.25
CA VAL A 75 6.48 7.48 -4.27
C VAL A 75 5.80 8.84 -4.38
N THR A 76 4.83 8.96 -5.27
CA THR A 76 3.96 10.14 -5.38
C THR A 76 2.50 9.71 -5.39
N ILE A 77 1.71 10.27 -4.48
CA ILE A 77 0.28 10.01 -4.35
C ILE A 77 -0.46 11.32 -4.65
N HIS A 78 -1.15 11.39 -5.78
CA HIS A 78 -1.94 12.55 -6.14
C HIS A 78 -3.28 12.56 -5.38
N SER A 79 -3.78 13.76 -5.07
CA SER A 79 -5.11 13.96 -4.48
C SER A 79 -6.18 13.21 -5.26
N GLY A 80 -7.05 12.49 -4.55
CA GLY A 80 -8.09 11.62 -5.13
C GLY A 80 -7.72 10.14 -5.12
N ALA A 81 -6.42 9.79 -5.09
CA ALA A 81 -5.99 8.40 -4.99
C ALA A 81 -6.53 7.75 -3.72
N GLN A 82 -6.90 6.47 -3.81
CA GLN A 82 -7.57 5.74 -2.74
C GLN A 82 -6.73 4.56 -2.23
N PHE A 83 -6.92 4.21 -0.96
CA PHE A 83 -6.37 3.02 -0.33
C PHE A 83 -7.49 2.06 0.04
N THR A 84 -7.32 0.77 -0.23
CA THR A 84 -8.24 -0.28 0.17
C THR A 84 -7.48 -1.31 0.98
N PHE A 85 -8.00 -1.61 2.17
CA PHE A 85 -7.46 -2.63 3.06
C PHE A 85 -8.35 -3.87 3.04
N THR A 86 -7.77 -5.06 2.95
CA THR A 86 -8.50 -6.32 3.06
C THR A 86 -7.76 -7.25 4.01
N ASP A 87 -8.38 -7.55 5.16
CA ASP A 87 -7.95 -8.69 5.99
C ASP A 87 -8.76 -9.90 5.55
N VAL A 88 -8.08 -10.98 5.15
CA VAL A 88 -8.71 -12.24 4.74
C VAL A 88 -8.95 -13.18 5.92
N ALA A 89 -8.52 -12.78 7.12
CA ALA A 89 -8.66 -13.53 8.36
C ALA A 89 -9.29 -12.64 9.46
N HIS A 90 -9.41 -13.21 10.66
CA HIS A 90 -10.03 -12.56 11.82
C HIS A 90 -9.19 -12.72 13.10
N GLY A 91 -7.88 -12.89 12.94
CA GLY A 91 -6.95 -13.05 14.05
C GLY A 91 -6.76 -11.75 14.83
N THR A 92 -6.61 -11.86 16.14
CA THR A 92 -6.19 -10.73 16.98
C THR A 92 -4.68 -10.55 16.86
N LEU A 93 -4.26 -9.37 16.41
CA LEU A 93 -2.86 -9.01 16.27
C LEU A 93 -2.34 -8.42 17.58
N PRO A 94 -1.05 -8.65 17.91
CA PRO A 94 -0.47 -8.03 19.09
C PRO A 94 -0.36 -6.51 18.88
N ILE A 95 -0.74 -5.74 19.91
CA ILE A 95 -0.51 -4.29 19.96
C ILE A 95 0.99 -4.01 19.73
N GLY A 96 1.29 -3.04 18.88
CA GLY A 96 2.64 -2.71 18.45
C GLY A 96 3.14 -3.52 17.25
N ALA A 97 2.35 -4.46 16.70
CA ALA A 97 2.67 -5.06 15.40
C ALA A 97 2.67 -3.97 14.32
N VAL A 98 3.73 -3.94 13.51
CA VAL A 98 3.90 -3.00 12.40
C VAL A 98 3.88 -3.74 11.07
N PHE A 99 3.12 -3.22 10.11
CA PHE A 99 3.12 -3.68 8.73
C PHE A 99 3.61 -2.56 7.82
N THR A 100 4.68 -2.79 7.08
CA THR A 100 5.16 -1.87 6.05
C THR A 100 4.35 -2.10 4.77
N VAL A 101 3.50 -1.15 4.44
CA VAL A 101 2.59 -1.20 3.29
C VAL A 101 3.34 -0.76 2.03
N ILE A 102 4.06 0.37 2.12
CA ILE A 102 4.96 0.85 1.07
C ILE A 102 6.30 1.14 1.72
N SER A 103 7.36 0.48 1.24
CA SER A 103 8.73 0.83 1.56
C SER A 103 9.31 1.74 0.47
N ASN A 104 9.64 2.98 0.83
CA ASN A 104 10.15 3.99 -0.08
C ASN A 104 11.68 4.12 0.06
N ILE A 105 12.41 3.31 -0.69
CA ILE A 105 13.88 3.24 -0.63
C ILE A 105 14.60 4.40 -1.35
N SER A 106 13.88 5.48 -1.66
CA SER A 106 14.50 6.74 -2.09
C SER A 106 14.84 7.61 -0.88
N ALA A 107 15.69 8.64 -1.07
CA ALA A 107 16.00 9.58 0.01
C ALA A 107 14.88 10.58 0.33
N ASN A 108 13.83 10.65 -0.50
CA ASN A 108 12.77 11.64 -0.37
C ASN A 108 11.56 11.02 0.36
N PRO A 109 10.79 11.82 1.14
CA PRO A 109 9.50 11.40 1.68
C PRO A 109 8.51 10.95 0.61
N ILE A 110 7.50 10.16 1.00
CA ILE A 110 6.33 9.93 0.15
C ILE A 110 5.65 11.27 -0.10
N ALA A 111 5.50 11.65 -1.37
CA ALA A 111 4.85 12.91 -1.73
C ALA A 111 3.33 12.72 -1.79
N GLY A 112 2.62 13.24 -0.78
CA GLY A 112 1.15 13.17 -0.66
C GLY A 112 0.66 11.95 0.11
N THR A 113 -0.65 11.86 0.33
CA THR A 113 -1.31 10.76 1.06
C THR A 113 -2.52 10.25 0.27
N PHE A 114 -2.95 9.02 0.53
CA PHE A 114 -4.24 8.55 0.02
C PHE A 114 -5.38 9.33 0.67
N SER A 115 -6.41 9.69 -0.11
CA SER A 115 -7.44 10.64 0.33
C SER A 115 -8.31 10.09 1.47
N ASN A 116 -8.39 8.76 1.59
CA ASN A 116 -9.10 8.05 2.65
C ASN A 116 -8.18 7.38 3.67
N LEU A 117 -6.88 7.70 3.65
CA LEU A 117 -5.91 7.23 4.63
C LEU A 117 -4.91 8.35 4.98
N PRO A 118 -5.35 9.44 5.65
CA PRO A 118 -4.47 10.53 6.07
C PRO A 118 -3.40 10.07 7.06
N ASP A 119 -2.29 10.80 7.12
CA ASP A 119 -1.25 10.56 8.11
C ASP A 119 -1.75 10.74 9.56
N GLY A 120 -1.25 9.91 10.46
CA GLY A 120 -1.64 9.87 11.88
C GLY A 120 -3.07 9.37 12.15
N SER A 121 -3.87 9.09 11.12
CA SER A 121 -5.23 8.58 11.28
C SER A 121 -5.26 7.13 11.78
N THR A 122 -6.44 6.70 12.23
CA THR A 122 -6.69 5.30 12.60
C THR A 122 -7.87 4.73 11.84
N PHE A 123 -7.83 3.43 11.54
CA PHE A 123 -8.99 2.69 11.05
C PHE A 123 -9.04 1.29 11.68
N THR A 124 -10.22 0.67 11.70
CA THR A 124 -10.43 -0.67 12.25
C THR A 124 -10.78 -1.66 11.15
N SER A 125 -10.19 -2.85 11.20
CA SER A 125 -10.51 -3.98 10.31
C SER A 125 -10.33 -5.31 11.05
N SER A 126 -11.26 -6.24 10.87
CA SER A 126 -11.27 -7.55 11.54
C SER A 126 -11.02 -7.49 13.06
N GLY A 127 -11.52 -6.44 13.73
CA GLY A 127 -11.37 -6.27 15.18
C GLY A 127 -10.03 -5.70 15.64
N ASN A 128 -9.10 -5.38 14.72
CA ASN A 128 -7.84 -4.70 15.02
C ASN A 128 -7.92 -3.24 14.55
N THR A 129 -7.42 -2.30 15.35
CA THR A 129 -7.26 -0.89 14.97
C THR A 129 -5.81 -0.61 14.59
N TYR A 130 -5.63 0.03 13.45
CA TYR A 130 -4.33 0.38 12.88
C TYR A 130 -4.15 1.90 12.88
N GLN A 131 -3.01 2.36 13.37
CA GLN A 131 -2.54 3.73 13.21
C GLN A 131 -1.66 3.83 11.97
N VAL A 132 -1.91 4.85 11.16
CA VAL A 132 -1.22 5.15 9.91
C VAL A 132 -0.02 6.07 10.19
N SER A 133 1.12 5.80 9.57
CA SER A 133 2.24 6.74 9.48
C SER A 133 2.88 6.69 8.09
N TYR A 134 3.15 7.85 7.49
CA TYR A 134 3.90 7.98 6.22
C TYR A 134 5.40 8.25 6.44
N GLU A 135 5.82 8.28 7.71
CA GLU A 135 7.16 8.50 8.21
C GLU A 135 7.67 7.26 9.00
N GLY A 136 7.04 6.11 8.78
CA GLY A 136 7.44 4.86 9.41
C GLY A 136 8.73 4.29 8.80
N GLY A 137 9.13 3.10 9.26
CA GLY A 137 10.33 2.43 8.75
C GLY A 137 11.60 3.22 9.06
N ASP A 138 12.30 3.64 8.01
CA ASP A 138 13.48 4.51 8.06
C ASP A 138 13.17 6.01 7.98
N GLY A 139 11.88 6.39 8.00
CA GLY A 139 11.43 7.79 8.09
C GLY A 139 10.60 8.26 6.90
N ASN A 140 10.37 7.41 5.91
CA ASN A 140 9.58 7.73 4.72
C ASN A 140 8.73 6.56 4.19
N ASP A 141 8.47 5.55 5.02
CA ASP A 141 7.61 4.42 4.66
C ASP A 141 6.16 4.66 5.08
N LEU A 142 5.22 4.11 4.29
CA LEU A 142 3.83 3.97 4.73
C LEU A 142 3.72 2.71 5.59
N THR A 143 3.44 2.89 6.87
CA THR A 143 3.30 1.80 7.84
C THR A 143 1.94 1.83 8.55
N LEU A 144 1.51 0.65 9.00
CA LEU A 144 0.33 0.45 9.82
C LEU A 144 0.72 -0.22 11.12
N THR A 145 0.48 0.46 12.25
CA THR A 145 0.79 -0.06 13.59
C THR A 145 -0.50 -0.44 14.30
N VAL A 146 -0.57 -1.67 14.83
CA VAL A 146 -1.72 -2.12 15.63
C VAL A 146 -1.72 -1.41 16.99
N VAL A 147 -2.83 -0.73 17.31
CA VAL A 147 -2.96 0.07 18.55
C VAL A 147 -4.08 -0.40 19.48
N SER A 148 -5.03 -1.20 19.00
CA SER A 148 -6.06 -1.85 19.82
C SER A 148 -6.62 -3.08 19.16
#